data_AF-A0A377GI15-F1
#
_entry.id   AF-A0A377GI15-F1
#
_cell.length_a   1.000
_cell.length_b   1.000
_cell.length_c   1.000
_cell.angle_alpha   90.00
_cell.angle_beta   90.00
_cell.angle_gamma   90.00
#
_symmetry.space_group_name_H-M   'P 1'
#
loop_
_entity.id
_entity.type
_entity.pdbx_description
1 polymer ?
#
loop_
_entity_poly.entity_id
_entity_poly.type
_entity_poly.pdbx_seq_one_letter_code
_entity_poly.pdbx_strand_id
1 'polypeptide(L)' 'MQSKNEELTSKVTAASLYAARAAINISCAAKHIFFPTPERANVPFVDRVKVEFDQRAYQVAEDLAWITIAK' A
#
# COMPACT_ATOMS: atom_id res chain seq x y z
N MET A 1 -5.74 25.43 22.98
CA MET A 1 -5.90 23.96 23.10
C MET A 1 -6.61 23.33 21.90
N GLN A 2 -7.52 24.05 21.23
CA GLN A 2 -8.29 23.54 20.09
C GLN A 2 -7.44 23.16 18.86
N SER A 3 -6.45 23.98 18.49
CA SER A 3 -5.59 23.69 17.31
C SER A 3 -4.75 22.42 17.46
N LYS A 4 -4.32 22.08 18.68
CA LYS A 4 -3.56 20.83 18.95
C LYS A 4 -4.43 19.58 18.77
N ASN A 5 -5.72 19.67 19.12
CA ASN A 5 -6.65 18.56 18.92
C ASN A 5 -6.99 18.37 17.43
N GLU A 6 -7.15 19.47 16.68
CA GLU A 6 -7.39 19.42 15.23
C GLU A 6 -6.18 18.85 14.48
N GLU A 7 -4.97 19.25 14.85
CA GLU A 7 -3.72 18.72 14.29
C GLU A 7 -3.57 17.21 14.59
N LEU A 8 -3.84 16.80 15.83
CA LEU A 8 -3.77 15.39 16.23
C LEU A 8 -4.79 14.55 15.47
N THR A 9 -6.03 15.03 15.35
CA THR A 9 -7.10 14.35 14.62
C THR A 9 -6.72 14.21 13.14
N SER A 10 -6.19 15.28 12.54
CA SER A 10 -5.72 15.27 11.15
C SER A 10 -4.60 14.24 10.92
N LYS A 11 -3.59 14.17 11.80
CA LYS A 11 -2.51 13.17 11.71
C LYS A 11 -3.01 11.74 11.83
N VAL A 12 -3.91 11.48 12.78
CA VAL A 12 -4.52 10.15 12.99
C VAL A 12 -5.35 9.72 11.76
N THR A 13 -6.16 10.64 11.22
CA THR A 13 -6.95 10.35 10.00
C THR A 13 -6.04 10.10 8.80
N ALA A 14 -5.00 10.92 8.60
CA ALA A 14 -4.05 10.74 7.52
C ALA A 14 -3.31 9.39 7.62
N ALA A 15 -2.76 9.06 8.80
CA ALA A 15 -2.08 7.78 9.02
C ALA A 15 -3.01 6.58 8.77
N SER A 16 -4.28 6.68 9.18
CA SER A 16 -5.28 5.62 8.94
C SER A 16 -5.58 5.44 7.45
N LEU A 17 -5.68 6.54 6.69
CA LEU A 17 -5.90 6.50 5.24
C LEU A 17 -4.70 5.91 4.50
N TYR A 18 -3.47 6.30 4.86
CA TYR A 18 -2.26 5.71 4.31
C TYR A 18 -2.15 4.21 4.64
N ALA A 19 -2.51 3.80 5.87
CA ALA A 19 -2.50 2.39 6.27
C ALA A 19 -3.51 1.56 5.46
N ALA A 20 -4.72 2.09 5.27
CA ALA A 20 -5.74 1.45 4.44
C ALA A 20 -5.26 1.33 2.98
N ARG A 21 -4.64 2.39 2.43
CA ARG A 21 -4.10 2.39 1.06
C ARG A 21 -2.99 1.37 0.88
N ALA A 22 -2.05 1.29 1.83
CA ALA A 22 -1.01 0.28 1.83
C ALA A 22 -1.60 -1.15 1.86
N ALA A 23 -2.56 -1.41 2.75
CA ALA A 23 -3.20 -2.71 2.88
C ALA A 23 -3.93 -3.14 1.60
N ILE A 24 -4.66 -2.21 0.95
CA ILE A 24 -5.33 -2.46 -0.33
C ILE A 24 -4.29 -2.81 -1.41
N ASN A 25 -3.22 -2.02 -1.52
CA ASN A 25 -2.19 -2.24 -2.53
C ASN A 25 -1.46 -3.57 -2.36
N ILE A 26 -1.12 -3.93 -1.12
CA ILE A 26 -0.52 -5.24 -0.79
C ILE A 26 -1.49 -6.38 -1.13
N SER A 27 -2.77 -6.23 -0.79
CA SER A 27 -3.78 -7.26 -1.06
C SER A 27 -4.00 -7.45 -2.56
N CYS A 28 -4.02 -6.36 -3.34
CA CYS A 28 -4.09 -6.43 -4.80
C CYS A 28 -2.86 -7.12 -5.40
N ALA A 29 -1.66 -6.79 -4.95
CA ALA A 29 -0.43 -7.45 -5.40
C ALA A 29 -0.47 -8.95 -5.09
N ALA A 30 -0.85 -9.33 -3.87
CA ALA A 30 -0.99 -10.72 -3.47
C ALA A 30 -2.00 -11.47 -4.35
N LYS A 31 -3.16 -10.84 -4.64
CA LYS A 31 -4.15 -11.42 -5.55
C LYS A 31 -3.55 -11.70 -6.93
N HIS A 32 -2.81 -10.77 -7.54
CA HIS A 32 -2.24 -10.97 -8.87
C HIS A 32 -1.10 -12.00 -8.91
N ILE A 33 -0.38 -12.15 -7.79
CA ILE A 33 0.73 -13.10 -7.67
C ILE A 33 0.21 -14.54 -7.51
N PHE A 34 -0.74 -14.75 -6.58
CA PHE A 34 -1.25 -16.07 -6.19
C PHE A 34 -2.49 -16.52 -6.98
N PHE A 35 -3.29 -15.57 -7.46
CA PHE A 35 -4.52 -15.81 -8.21
C PHE A 35 -4.54 -14.98 -9.50
N PRO A 36 -3.59 -15.22 -10.41
CA PRO A 36 -3.50 -14.47 -11.66
C PRO A 36 -4.73 -14.71 -12.55
N THR A 37 -5.02 -13.77 -13.44
CA THR A 37 -5.99 -13.99 -14.52
C THR A 37 -5.46 -15.06 -15.48
N PRO A 38 -6.33 -15.71 -16.29
CA PRO A 38 -5.90 -16.74 -17.24
C PRO A 38 -4.78 -16.28 -18.17
N GLU A 39 -4.78 -15.01 -18.57
CA GLU A 39 -3.75 -14.43 -19.44
C GLU A 39 -2.39 -14.33 -18.75
N ARG A 40 -2.38 -14.03 -17.44
CA ARG A 40 -1.16 -13.90 -16.63
C ARG A 40 -0.70 -15.22 -16.02
N ALA A 41 -1.49 -16.28 -16.08
CA ALA A 41 -1.11 -17.59 -15.56
C ALA A 41 0.13 -18.16 -16.27
N ASN A 42 0.34 -17.81 -17.54
CA ASN A 42 1.49 -18.23 -18.34
C ASN A 42 2.81 -17.52 -17.97
N VAL A 43 2.75 -16.42 -17.22
CA VAL A 43 3.94 -15.69 -16.77
C VAL A 43 4.52 -16.41 -15.55
N PRO A 44 5.83 -16.68 -15.48
CA PRO A 44 6.45 -17.30 -14.31
C PRO A 44 6.16 -16.53 -13.02
N PHE A 45 6.02 -17.25 -11.90
CA PHE A 45 5.69 -16.66 -10.60
C PHE A 45 6.65 -15.52 -10.21
N VAL A 46 7.96 -15.74 -10.38
CA VAL A 46 9.00 -14.75 -10.05
C VAL A 46 8.82 -13.45 -10.84
N ASP A 47 8.44 -13.56 -12.12
CA ASP A 47 8.25 -12.40 -12.98
C ASP A 47 6.96 -11.65 -12.62
N ARG A 48 5.90 -12.37 -12.22
CA ARG A 48 4.68 -11.75 -11.67
C ARG A 48 4.95 -10.98 -10.39
N VAL A 49 5.74 -11.55 -9.49
CA VAL A 49 6.15 -10.87 -8.25
C VAL A 49 6.92 -9.59 -8.57
N LYS A 50 7.90 -9.65 -9.48
CA LYS A 50 8.68 -8.47 -9.88
C LYS A 50 7.79 -7.38 -10.46
N VAL A 51 6.92 -7.70 -11.43
CA VAL A 51 6.05 -6.70 -12.07
C VAL A 51 5.10 -6.04 -11.07
N GLU A 52 4.49 -6.80 -10.16
CA GLU A 52 3.57 -6.24 -9.15
C GLU A 52 4.31 -5.45 -8.07
N PHE A 53 5.50 -5.89 -7.66
CA PHE A 53 6.35 -5.11 -6.76
C PHE A 53 6.82 -3.83 -7.46
N ASP A 54 7.34 -3.86 -8.68
CA ASP A 54 7.83 -2.64 -9.34
C ASP A 54 6.71 -1.60 -9.54
N GLN A 55 5.48 -2.05 -9.86
CA GLN A 55 4.34 -1.15 -10.05
C GLN A 55 3.81 -0.54 -8.75
N ARG A 56 3.88 -1.27 -7.62
CA ARG A 56 3.20 -0.88 -6.37
C ARG A 56 4.14 -0.60 -5.19
N ALA A 57 5.39 -1.04 -5.25
CA ALA A 57 6.35 -0.92 -4.14
C ALA A 57 6.65 0.53 -3.81
N TYR A 58 6.74 1.41 -4.81
CA TYR A 58 6.94 2.84 -4.56
C TYR A 58 5.78 3.43 -3.75
N GLN A 59 4.53 3.15 -4.14
CA GLN A 59 3.34 3.65 -3.45
C GLN A 59 3.18 3.05 -2.05
N VAL A 60 3.46 1.76 -1.88
CA VAL A 60 3.42 1.09 -0.57
C VAL A 60 4.52 1.62 0.34
N ALA A 61 5.73 1.84 -0.18
CA ALA A 61 6.84 2.41 0.60
C ALA A 61 6.54 3.86 1.01
N GLU A 62 5.97 4.66 0.11
CA GLU A 62 5.53 6.03 0.39
C GLU A 62 4.43 6.04 1.47
N ASP A 63 3.43 5.16 1.38
CA ASP A 63 2.37 5.03 2.38
C ASP A 63 2.92 4.67 3.77
N LEU A 64 3.82 3.69 3.82
CA LEU A 64 4.47 3.27 5.07
C LEU A 64 5.37 4.37 5.65
N ALA A 65 6.09 5.11 4.80
CA ALA A 65 6.89 6.25 5.22
C ALA A 65 6.02 7.34 5.82
N TRP A 66 4.90 7.70 5.18
CA TRP A 66 3.96 8.68 5.72
C TRP A 66 3.34 8.25 7.05
N ILE A 67 3.00 6.97 7.22
CA ILE A 67 2.53 6.44 8.51
C ILE A 67 3.60 6.56 9.60
N THR A 68 4.86 6.31 9.24
CA THR A 68 5.99 6.33 10.18
C THR A 68 6.40 7.74 10.56
N ILE A 69 6.35 8.69 9.62
CA ILE A 69 6.68 10.11 9.82
C ILE A 69 5.52 10.88 10.47
N ALA A 70 4.27 10.47 10.27
CA ALA A 70 3.10 11.06 10.92
C ALA A 70 2.95 10.66 12.41
N LYS A 71 3.80 9.77 12.91
CA LYS A 71 3.87 9.30 14.30
C LYS A 71 4.77 10.20 15.14
#